data_AF-A0AAD7ESP4-F1
#
_entry.id   AF-A0AAD7ESP4-F1
#
_cell.length_a   1.000
_cell.length_b   1.000
_cell.length_c   1.000
_cell.angle_alpha   90.00
_cell.angle_beta   90.00
_cell.angle_gamma   90.00
#
_symmetry.space_group_name_H-M   'P 1'
#
loop_
_entity.id
_entity.type
_entity.pdbx_description
1 polymer ?
#
loop_
_entity_poly.entity_id
_entity_poly.type
_entity_poly.pdbx_seq_one_letter_code
_entity_poly.pdbx_strand_id
1 'polypeptide(L)' 'IEAIVLEKRKLLLGADHPNTLSAMGNLAVTYSELGRYQEAEPLETIVLEKQKLLLGAGHPDTLDAMANL' A
#
# COMPACT_ATOMS: atom_id res chain seq x y z
N ILE A 1 13.44 3.74 5.10
CA ILE A 1 12.64 4.51 6.10
C ILE A 1 11.18 4.06 6.08
N GLU A 2 10.60 3.83 4.91
CA GLU A 2 9.19 3.44 4.74
C GLU A 2 8.77 2.17 5.48
N ALA A 3 9.61 1.13 5.51
CA ALA A 3 9.34 -0.06 6.31
C ALA A 3 9.15 0.22 7.82
N ILE A 4 9.93 1.15 8.38
CA ILE A 4 9.80 1.56 9.79
C ILE A 4 8.48 2.32 9.99
N VAL A 5 8.12 3.20 9.05
CA VAL A 5 6.86 3.95 9.08
C VAL A 5 5.68 2.99 9.00
N LEU A 6 5.73 2.00 8.11
CA LEU A 6 4.71 0.98 7.95
C LEU A 6 4.49 0.19 9.25
N GLU A 7 5.57 -0.31 9.86
CA GLU A 7 5.47 -1.05 11.13
C GLU A 7 4.88 -0.20 12.26
N LYS A 8 5.30 1.07 12.38
CA LYS A 8 4.72 2.00 13.37
C LYS A 8 3.24 2.27 13.12
N ARG A 9 2.82 2.44 11.86
CA ARG A 9 1.41 2.66 11.50
C ARG A 9 0.57 1.40 11.74
N LYS A 10 1.08 0.20 11.42
CA LYS A 10 0.40 -1.08 11.73
C LYS A 10 0.14 -1.22 13.24
N LEU A 11 1.11 -0.86 14.08
CA LEU A 11 0.98 -0.92 15.54
C LEU A 11 0.00 0.12 16.10
N LEU A 12 0.00 1.35 15.57
CA LEU A 12 -0.81 2.45 16.10
C LEU A 12 -2.25 2.48 15.56
N LEU A 13 -2.42 2.14 14.28
CA LEU A 13 -3.68 2.34 13.54
C LEU A 13 -4.32 1.02 13.09
N GLY A 14 -3.57 -0.08 13.09
CA GLY A 14 -3.97 -1.34 12.49
C GLY A 14 -3.53 -1.49 11.03
N ALA A 15 -3.51 -2.74 10.56
CA ALA A 15 -3.06 -3.10 9.21
C ALA A 15 -3.97 -2.56 8.09
N ASP A 16 -5.27 -2.45 8.37
CA ASP A 16 -6.30 -2.09 7.40
C ASP A 16 -6.60 -0.57 7.40
N HIS A 17 -5.94 0.21 8.24
CA HIS A 17 -6.17 1.66 8.27
C HIS A 17 -5.69 2.31 6.96
N PRO A 18 -6.44 3.26 6.35
CA PRO A 18 -6.06 3.90 5.08
C PRO A 18 -4.61 4.42 5.07
N ASN A 19 -4.19 5.16 6.10
CA ASN A 19 -2.80 5.61 6.22
C ASN A 19 -1.76 4.47 6.29
N THR A 20 -2.10 3.31 6.84
CA THR A 20 -1.22 2.14 6.84
C THR A 20 -1.11 1.55 5.43
N LEU A 21 -2.23 1.46 4.71
CA LEU A 21 -2.27 1.02 3.31
C LEU A 21 -1.49 1.98 2.39
N SER A 22 -1.63 3.30 2.54
CA SER A 22 -0.82 4.26 1.76
C SER A 22 0.68 4.11 2.04
N ALA A 23 1.08 3.84 3.29
CA ALA A 23 2.50 3.59 3.61
C ALA A 23 3.00 2.27 3.00
N MET A 24 2.13 1.27 2.89
CA MET A 24 2.44 0.01 2.22
C MET A 24 2.60 0.20 0.71
N GLY A 25 1.74 1.02 0.08
CA GLY A 25 1.85 1.39 -1.33
C GLY A 25 3.16 2.12 -1.63
N ASN A 26 3.56 3.08 -0.79
CA ASN A 26 4.85 3.76 -0.96
C ASN A 26 6.05 2.80 -0.88
N LEU A 27 6.00 1.83 0.05
CA LEU A 27 7.04 0.81 0.14
C LEU A 27 7.11 -0.07 -1.12
N ALA A 28 5.96 -0.38 -1.71
CA ALA A 28 5.90 -1.12 -2.97
C ALA A 28 6.53 -0.33 -4.12
N VAL A 29 6.18 0.96 -4.25
CA VAL A 29 6.78 1.87 -5.24
C VAL A 29 8.29 1.91 -5.09
N THR A 30 8.81 2.10 -3.87
CA THR A 30 10.26 2.08 -3.61
C THR A 30 10.91 0.75 -4.00
N TYR A 31 10.25 -0.38 -3.75
CA TYR A 31 10.77 -1.68 -4.21
C TYR A 31 10.76 -1.81 -5.73
N SER A 32 9.74 -1.32 -6.40
CA SER A 32 9.66 -1.27 -7.87
C SER A 32 10.80 -0.43 -8.46
N GLU A 33 11.04 0.77 -7.90
CA GLU A 33 12.15 1.64 -8.31
C GLU A 33 13.54 1.03 -8.10
N LEU A 34 13.67 0.14 -7.11
CA LEU A 34 14.89 -0.64 -6.85
C LEU A 34 14.99 -1.92 -7.70
N GLY A 35 14.02 -2.19 -8.58
CA GLY A 35 13.95 -3.40 -9.40
C GLY A 35 13.55 -4.67 -8.62
N ARG A 36 13.05 -4.52 -7.39
CA ARG A 36 12.65 -5.60 -6.48
C ARG A 36 11.18 -5.95 -6.65
N TYR A 37 10.77 -6.27 -7.88
CA TYR A 37 9.37 -6.47 -8.25
C TYR A 37 8.69 -7.59 -7.45
N GLN A 38 9.43 -8.65 -7.10
CA GLN A 38 8.92 -9.77 -6.28
C GLN A 38 8.47 -9.35 -4.87
N GLU A 39 8.97 -8.22 -4.39
CA GLU A 39 8.59 -7.65 -3.09
C GLU A 39 7.57 -6.51 -3.23
N ALA A 40 7.50 -5.86 -4.39
CA ALA A 40 6.55 -4.79 -4.68
C ALA A 40 5.15 -5.32 -5.00
N GLU A 41 5.03 -6.26 -5.95
CA GLU A 41 3.77 -6.82 -6.45
C GLU A 41 2.82 -7.34 -5.34
N PRO A 42 3.28 -8.11 -4.34
CA PRO A 42 2.39 -8.55 -3.27
C PRO A 42 1.88 -7.40 -2.40
N LEU A 43 2.67 -6.34 -2.22
CA LEU A 43 2.27 -5.18 -1.43
C LEU A 43 1.22 -4.35 -2.17
N GLU A 44 1.42 -4.07 -3.46
CA GLU A 44 0.43 -3.38 -4.29
C GLU A 44 -0.89 -4.14 -4.37
N THR A 45 -0.84 -5.47 -4.53
CA THR A 45 -2.03 -6.33 -4.54
C THR A 45 -2.82 -6.23 -3.23
N ILE A 46 -2.13 -6.28 -2.09
CA ILE A 46 -2.77 -6.16 -0.77
C ILE A 46 -3.41 -4.77 -0.61
N VAL A 47 -2.69 -3.71 -0.99
CA VAL A 47 -3.19 -2.33 -0.89
C VAL A 47 -4.45 -2.15 -1.73
N LEU A 48 -4.43 -2.60 -2.99
CA LEU A 48 -5.55 -2.49 -3.90
C LEU A 48 -6.80 -3.21 -3.37
N GLU A 49 -6.67 -4.46 -2.96
CA GLU A 49 -7.81 -5.25 -2.48
C GLU A 49 -8.39 -4.66 -1.19
N LYS A 50 -7.54 -4.18 -0.28
CA LYS A 50 -7.99 -3.55 0.96
C LYS A 50 -8.66 -2.19 0.72
N GLN A 51 -8.10 -1.34 -0.14
CA GLN A 51 -8.70 -0.05 -0.46
C GLN A 51 -10.03 -0.21 -1.22
N LYS A 52 -10.12 -1.17 -2.16
CA LYS A 52 -11.39 -1.52 -2.81
C LYS A 52 -12.46 -1.94 -1.80
N LEU A 53 -12.09 -2.74 -0.80
CA LEU A 53 -13.01 -3.20 0.23
C LEU A 53 -13.46 -2.07 1.18
N LEU A 54 -12.54 -1.20 1.61
CA LEU A 54 -12.77 -0.23 2.68
C LEU A 54 -13.26 1.13 2.16
N LEU A 55 -12.72 1.59 1.04
CA LEU A 55 -12.95 2.92 0.47
C LEU A 55 -13.83 2.85 -0.78
N GLY A 56 -13.90 1.68 -1.42
CA GLY A 56 -14.59 1.47 -2.68
C GLY A 56 -13.68 1.70 -3.90
N ALA A 57 -14.09 1.16 -5.04
CA ALA A 57 -13.32 1.21 -6.29
C ALA A 57 -13.16 2.62 -6.88
N GLY A 58 -14.06 3.56 -6.54
CA GLY A 58 -14.03 4.93 -7.04
C GLY A 58 -13.26 5.92 -6.16
N HIS A 59 -12.69 5.47 -5.04
CA HIS A 59 -11.94 6.33 -4.15
C HIS A 59 -10.58 6.71 -4.78
N PRO A 60 -10.11 7.96 -4.65
CA PRO A 60 -8.81 8.40 -5.18
C PRO A 60 -7.66 7.45 -4.83
N ASP A 61 -7.51 7.10 -3.55
CA ASP A 61 -6.45 6.17 -3.12
C ASP A 61 -6.52 4.80 -3.82
N THR A 62 -7.72 4.29 -4.08
CA THR A 62 -7.92 3.03 -4.79
C THR A 62 -7.52 3.17 -6.27
N LEU A 63 -7.88 4.29 -6.90
CA LEU A 63 -7.51 4.58 -8.28
C LEU A 63 -5.99 4.75 -8.44
N ASP A 64 -5.33 5.40 -7.48
CA ASP A 64 -3.88 5.53 -7.44
C ASP A 64 -3.21 4.16 -7.30
N ALA A 65 -3.72 3.29 -6.42
CA ALA A 65 -3.21 1.92 -6.29
C ALA A 65 -3.40 1.09 -7.57
N MET A 66 -4.50 1.29 -8.31
CA MET A 66 -4.70 0.66 -9.62
C MET A 66 -3.73 1.17 -10.69
N ALA A 67 -3.29 2.42 -10.60
CA ALA A 67 -2.35 2.99 -11.56
C ALA A 67 -0.91 2.50 -11.37
N ASN A 68 -0.60 1.98 -10.17
CA ASN A 68 0.72 1.48 -9.80
C ASN A 68 0.88 -0.04 -10.01
N LEU A 69 -0.19 -0.75 -10.40
CA LEU A 69 -0.22 -2.19 -10.69
C LEU A 69 -0.13 -2.45 -12.20
#